data_AF-A0A955U0Q9-F1
#
_entry.id   AF-A0A955U0Q9-F1
#
_cell.length_a   1.000
_cell.length_b   1.000
_cell.length_c   1.000
_cell.angle_alpha   90.00
_cell.angle_beta   90.00
_cell.angle_gamma   90.00
#
_symmetry.space_group_name_H-M   'P 1'
#
loop_
_entity.id
_entity.type
_entity.pdbx_description
1 polymer ?
#
loop_
_entity_poly.entity_id
_entity_poly.type
_entity_poly.pdbx_seq_one_letter_code
_entity_poly.pdbx_strand_id
1 'polypeptide(L)'
;MNPTQVLMCLTVFLVSAVSAWAGPERLTDARVMFTEVKDTRTTGQFFGKCEVELKIMGRAVSKAMGVRDVKVTYAVDDTGVILVNKEEDNTPSFFRPNDGGSSLTHSVSLKNPARSAKYIQTLKGTIFLFSPTPENGGMVDAGTFMETPGKSLGEDKLKEHGVTVQYITPEILEQKKAQEKKKARAQMDKEMEKLGEEMGQAMLQMFEGMFGGMMGDDKNSIRLWVKDPNKRVVDIQFVDARGEVLNSSSRSNMGELRQVGFKQLPPPTTRLRVLLATDQAVHPVKFSLNEIPLP
;
A
#
# COMPACT_ATOMS: atom_id res chain seq x y z
N MET A 1 49.44 41.75 -67.89
CA MET A 1 48.56 40.58 -68.06
C MET A 1 48.40 39.92 -66.70
N ASN A 2 47.18 39.95 -66.14
CA ASN A 2 46.77 39.10 -65.00
C ASN A 2 46.72 37.63 -65.47
N PRO A 3 46.75 36.58 -64.60
CA PRO A 3 45.90 36.53 -63.41
C PRO A 3 46.37 35.68 -62.17
N THR A 4 45.71 35.97 -61.03
CA THR A 4 45.20 35.05 -59.97
C THR A 4 46.06 33.95 -59.33
N GLN A 5 46.17 33.94 -57.99
CA GLN A 5 45.36 33.09 -57.06
C GLN A 5 45.73 33.39 -55.58
N VAL A 6 44.85 34.06 -54.83
CA VAL A 6 43.91 33.54 -53.80
C VAL A 6 44.61 33.08 -52.51
N LEU A 7 44.68 34.00 -51.55
CA LEU A 7 45.04 33.81 -50.15
C LEU A 7 43.77 33.50 -49.35
N MET A 8 43.66 32.30 -48.79
CA MET A 8 42.52 31.84 -48.00
C MET A 8 42.63 32.40 -46.57
N CYS A 9 41.73 33.32 -46.22
CA CYS A 9 41.62 33.90 -44.88
C CYS A 9 40.66 33.04 -44.05
N LEU A 10 41.19 32.33 -43.05
CA LEU A 10 40.44 31.45 -42.15
C LEU A 10 39.91 32.27 -40.95
N THR A 11 38.66 32.74 -41.04
CA THR A 11 37.97 33.41 -39.94
C THR A 11 37.36 32.37 -38.99
N VAL A 12 37.94 32.20 -37.81
CA VAL A 12 37.38 31.37 -36.73
C VAL A 12 36.29 32.16 -36.00
N PHE A 13 35.02 31.84 -36.28
CA PHE A 13 33.89 32.29 -35.46
C PHE A 13 33.77 31.37 -34.24
N LEU A 14 34.16 31.88 -33.06
CA LEU A 14 33.92 31.22 -31.79
C LEU A 14 32.46 31.52 -31.36
N VAL A 15 31.53 30.60 -31.65
CA VAL A 15 30.15 30.66 -31.15
C VAL A 15 30.14 30.07 -29.74
N SER A 16 30.10 30.94 -28.73
CA SER A 16 29.90 30.57 -27.34
C SER A 16 28.46 30.07 -27.14
N ALA A 17 28.25 28.76 -27.28
CA ALA A 17 26.99 28.12 -26.91
C ALA A 17 26.85 28.11 -25.38
N VAL A 18 26.27 29.17 -24.82
CA VAL A 18 25.72 29.16 -23.46
C VAL A 18 24.57 28.16 -23.45
N SER A 19 24.90 26.92 -23.11
CA SER A 19 23.92 25.88 -22.85
C SER A 19 23.31 26.18 -21.50
N ALA A 20 22.27 27.01 -21.48
CA ALA A 20 21.34 27.07 -20.38
C ALA A 20 20.67 25.70 -20.27
N TRP A 21 21.30 24.77 -19.56
CA TRP A 21 20.66 23.58 -19.03
C TRP A 21 19.68 24.06 -17.94
N ALA A 22 18.56 24.61 -18.38
CA ALA A 22 17.32 24.51 -17.64
C ALA A 22 17.01 23.00 -17.61
N GLY A 23 17.46 22.33 -16.55
CA GLY A 23 17.02 20.97 -16.27
C GLY A 23 15.49 20.94 -16.32
N PRO A 24 14.88 19.84 -16.78
CA PRO A 24 13.44 19.73 -16.71
C PRO A 24 13.07 19.69 -15.24
N GLU A 25 12.68 20.84 -14.68
CA GLU A 25 11.67 20.86 -13.63
C GLU A 25 10.46 20.17 -14.27
N ARG A 26 10.37 18.86 -14.07
CA ARG A 26 9.15 18.12 -14.31
C ARG A 26 8.10 18.86 -13.50
N LEU A 27 7.27 19.66 -14.17
CA LEU A 27 5.94 20.01 -13.70
C LEU A 27 5.37 18.71 -13.18
N THR A 28 5.31 18.56 -11.86
CA THR A 28 4.92 17.30 -11.25
C THR A 28 3.50 17.03 -11.74
N ASP A 29 3.30 15.92 -12.46
CA ASP A 29 1.99 15.49 -12.98
C ASP A 29 0.96 15.26 -11.84
N ALA A 30 1.37 15.41 -10.58
CA ALA A 30 0.54 15.50 -9.41
C ALA A 30 0.89 16.75 -8.57
N ARG A 31 -0.14 17.38 -8.02
CA ARG A 31 -0.10 18.45 -7.01
C ARG A 31 -0.75 17.94 -5.73
N VAL A 32 -0.16 18.28 -4.60
CA VAL A 32 -0.67 17.92 -3.28
C VAL A 32 -1.07 19.21 -2.57
N MET A 33 -2.26 19.21 -1.98
CA MET A 33 -2.79 20.27 -1.15
C MET A 33 -3.32 19.66 0.15
N PHE A 34 -3.56 20.47 1.18
CA PHE A 34 -4.34 20.03 2.33
C PHE A 34 -5.77 20.58 2.22
N THR A 35 -6.74 19.87 2.81
CA THR A 35 -8.15 20.28 2.83
C THR A 35 -8.63 20.57 4.24
N GLU A 36 -8.37 19.64 5.16
CA GLU A 36 -8.85 19.71 6.53
C GLU A 36 -7.72 19.34 7.50
N VAL A 37 -7.71 20.01 8.66
CA VAL A 37 -6.82 19.68 9.77
C VAL A 37 -7.68 19.42 10.99
N LYS A 38 -7.62 18.20 11.51
CA LYS A 38 -8.29 17.80 12.74
C LYS A 38 -7.26 17.73 13.84
N ASP A 39 -7.38 18.61 14.82
CA ASP A 39 -6.51 18.61 16.00
C ASP A 39 -7.37 18.38 17.24
N THR A 40 -7.17 17.24 17.89
CA THR A 40 -7.89 16.90 19.12
C THR A 40 -6.94 17.07 20.30
N ARG A 41 -6.66 18.31 20.72
CA ARG A 41 -5.84 18.57 21.92
C ARG A 41 -6.66 18.30 23.18
N THR A 42 -6.65 17.07 23.71
CA THR A 42 -7.30 16.74 24.98
C THR A 42 -6.45 17.15 26.20
N THR A 43 -7.12 17.54 27.29
CA THR A 43 -6.50 17.87 28.59
C THR A 43 -6.23 16.64 29.48
N GLY A 44 -6.76 15.47 29.11
CA GLY A 44 -6.55 14.19 29.79
C GLY A 44 -5.56 13.29 29.05
N GLN A 45 -5.03 12.29 29.75
CA GLN A 45 -3.96 11.37 29.35
C GLN A 45 -4.29 10.42 28.16
N PHE A 46 -5.35 10.70 27.39
CA PHE A 46 -5.88 9.83 26.36
C PHE A 46 -6.07 10.56 25.02
N PHE A 47 -5.33 10.05 24.02
CA PHE A 47 -5.55 10.13 22.57
C PHE A 47 -5.70 11.51 21.91
N GLY A 48 -4.82 12.47 22.20
CA GLY A 48 -4.67 13.59 21.28
C GLY A 48 -4.05 13.13 19.96
N LYS A 49 -4.69 13.44 18.84
CA LYS A 49 -4.17 13.20 17.48
C LYS A 49 -4.33 14.44 16.62
N CYS A 50 -3.32 14.71 15.81
CA CYS A 50 -3.38 15.69 14.73
C CYS A 50 -3.48 14.93 13.40
N GLU A 51 -4.55 15.14 12.64
CA GLU A 51 -4.73 14.55 11.32
C GLU A 51 -4.80 15.65 10.28
N VAL A 52 -4.01 15.49 9.21
CA VAL A 52 -4.03 16.39 8.06
C VAL A 52 -4.56 15.63 6.86
N GLU A 53 -5.68 16.06 6.31
CA GLU A 53 -6.22 15.50 5.09
C GLU A 53 -5.51 16.11 3.88
N LEU A 54 -4.84 15.25 3.12
CA LEU A 54 -4.15 15.61 1.88
C LEU A 54 -5.07 15.33 0.68
N LYS A 55 -5.21 16.31 -0.19
CA LYS A 55 -5.85 16.17 -1.50
C LYS A 55 -4.79 16.18 -2.59
N ILE A 56 -4.68 15.07 -3.32
CA ILE A 56 -3.80 14.92 -4.47
C ILE A 56 -4.62 15.10 -5.76
N MET A 57 -4.13 15.94 -6.66
CA MET A 57 -4.77 16.22 -7.95
C MET A 57 -3.74 16.17 -9.08
N GLY A 58 -4.17 15.97 -10.32
CA GLY A 58 -3.31 16.08 -11.50
C GLY A 58 -3.44 14.91 -12.46
N ARG A 59 -2.67 14.95 -13.55
CA ARG A 59 -2.71 13.94 -14.62
C ARG A 59 -2.28 12.56 -14.11
N ALA A 60 -1.28 12.49 -13.24
CA ALA A 60 -0.85 11.22 -12.65
C ALA A 60 -1.95 10.60 -11.78
N VAL A 61 -2.75 11.43 -11.10
CA VAL A 61 -3.88 10.98 -10.27
C VAL A 61 -4.97 10.34 -11.12
N SER A 62 -5.28 10.92 -12.28
CA SER A 62 -6.30 10.37 -13.19
C SER A 62 -5.99 8.96 -13.72
N LYS A 63 -4.70 8.58 -13.73
CA LYS A 63 -4.24 7.24 -14.13
C LYS A 63 -4.02 6.31 -12.94
N ALA A 64 -3.99 6.87 -11.73
CA ALA A 64 -3.77 6.11 -10.51
C ALA A 64 -5.08 5.46 -10.07
N MET A 65 -4.98 4.17 -9.77
CA MET A 65 -6.03 3.44 -9.09
C MET A 65 -6.19 3.91 -7.65
N GLY A 66 -5.21 4.53 -7.01
CA GLY A 66 -5.36 5.08 -5.66
C GLY A 66 -4.04 5.47 -5.02
N VAL A 67 -4.10 5.81 -3.73
CA VAL A 67 -2.92 6.04 -2.89
C VAL A 67 -2.58 4.73 -2.19
N ARG A 68 -1.38 4.18 -2.41
CA ARG A 68 -0.90 3.00 -1.69
C ARG A 68 -0.52 3.36 -0.26
N ASP A 69 0.29 4.40 -0.13
CA ASP A 69 0.94 4.78 1.12
C ASP A 69 1.39 6.24 1.08
N VAL A 70 1.55 6.85 2.25
CA VAL A 70 2.07 8.21 2.42
C VAL A 70 3.13 8.21 3.51
N LYS A 71 4.38 8.47 3.12
CA LYS A 71 5.50 8.55 4.06
C LYS A 71 5.84 9.99 4.37
N VAL A 72 5.58 10.43 5.60
CA VAL A 72 6.01 11.74 6.09
C VAL A 72 7.49 11.66 6.49
N THR A 73 8.30 12.50 5.86
CA THR A 73 9.74 12.58 6.14
C THR A 73 10.10 13.67 7.14
N TYR A 74 9.31 14.74 7.19
CA TYR A 74 9.55 15.88 8.05
C TYR A 74 8.23 16.61 8.33
N ALA A 75 7.98 16.90 9.59
CA ALA A 75 6.84 17.68 10.04
C ALA A 75 7.25 18.47 11.29
N VAL A 76 7.08 19.79 11.28
CA VAL A 76 7.44 20.67 12.40
C VAL A 76 6.40 21.78 12.56
N ASP A 77 6.05 22.11 13.80
CA ASP A 77 5.21 23.27 14.12
C ASP A 77 6.01 24.58 14.23
N ASP A 78 5.30 25.71 14.37
CA ASP A 78 5.89 27.04 14.52
C ASP A 78 6.66 27.25 15.83
N THR A 79 6.54 26.32 16.77
CA THR A 79 7.32 26.32 18.02
C THR A 79 8.58 25.45 17.92
N GLY A 80 8.79 24.76 16.80
CA GLY A 80 9.92 23.88 16.54
C GLY A 80 9.73 22.43 16.99
N VAL A 81 8.52 22.02 17.40
CA VAL A 81 8.24 20.64 17.82
C VAL A 81 8.07 19.75 16.59
N ILE A 82 8.76 18.60 16.59
CA ILE A 82 8.73 17.62 15.51
C ILE A 82 7.47 16.75 15.64
N LEU A 83 6.63 16.77 14.60
CA LEU A 83 5.32 16.11 14.58
C LEU A 83 5.33 14.71 13.93
N VAL A 84 6.47 14.24 13.44
CA VAL A 84 6.57 12.95 12.74
C VAL A 84 6.26 11.80 13.70
N ASN A 85 5.25 10.99 13.37
CA ASN A 85 4.94 9.77 14.08
C ASN A 85 5.61 8.57 13.39
N LYS A 86 6.67 8.02 13.98
CA LYS A 86 7.40 6.86 13.43
C LYS A 86 6.74 5.52 13.78
N GLU A 87 5.79 5.52 14.71
CA GLU A 87 5.22 4.30 15.29
C GLU A 87 3.85 3.95 14.69
N GLU A 88 3.15 4.90 14.05
CA GLU A 88 1.81 4.71 13.48
C GLU A 88 1.76 4.31 12.00
N ASP A 89 2.91 4.18 11.31
CA ASP A 89 3.01 3.75 9.89
C ASP A 89 2.48 2.31 9.62
N ASN A 90 1.84 1.65 10.59
CA ASN A 90 1.52 0.22 10.56
C ASN A 90 0.05 -0.13 10.83
N THR A 91 -0.92 0.78 10.73
CA THR A 91 -2.32 0.31 10.63
C THR A 91 -2.60 -0.06 9.17
N PRO A 92 -2.79 -1.35 8.82
CA PRO A 92 -3.13 -1.75 7.46
C PRO A 92 -4.57 -1.29 7.18
N SER A 93 -4.72 -0.06 6.71
CA SER A 93 -5.97 0.38 6.12
C SER A 93 -6.16 -0.37 4.81
N PHE A 94 -7.35 -0.93 4.60
CA PHE A 94 -7.67 -1.58 3.33
C PHE A 94 -7.49 -0.58 2.19
N PHE A 95 -6.84 -1.02 1.11
CA PHE A 95 -6.65 -0.17 -0.07
C PHE A 95 -8.01 0.32 -0.58
N ARG A 96 -8.14 1.64 -0.73
CA ARG A 96 -9.32 2.28 -1.29
C ARG A 96 -9.03 2.67 -2.72
N PRO A 97 -9.62 1.97 -3.72
CA PRO A 97 -9.48 2.40 -5.10
C PRO A 97 -10.13 3.78 -5.29
N ASN A 98 -9.66 4.49 -6.30
CA ASN A 98 -10.21 5.74 -6.77
C ASN A 98 -11.53 5.43 -7.49
N ASP A 99 -12.60 6.10 -7.09
CA ASP A 99 -13.92 5.96 -7.73
C ASP A 99 -14.02 6.74 -9.06
N GLY A 100 -12.89 6.93 -9.75
CA GLY A 100 -12.80 7.72 -10.99
C GLY A 100 -12.80 9.23 -10.77
N GLY A 101 -12.55 9.69 -9.55
CA GLY A 101 -12.44 11.11 -9.23
C GLY A 101 -11.18 11.76 -9.81
N SER A 102 -11.25 13.07 -10.07
CA SER A 102 -10.10 13.89 -10.49
C SER A 102 -9.11 14.17 -9.35
N SER A 103 -9.44 13.75 -8.13
CA SER A 103 -8.63 13.92 -6.93
C SER A 103 -8.70 12.71 -6.02
N LEU A 104 -7.60 12.44 -5.32
CA LEU A 104 -7.51 11.46 -4.24
C LEU A 104 -7.39 12.19 -2.91
N THR A 105 -8.00 11.64 -1.86
CA THR A 105 -7.81 12.13 -0.49
C THR A 105 -7.12 11.07 0.37
N HIS A 106 -6.26 11.52 1.28
CA HIS A 106 -5.58 10.65 2.23
C HIS A 106 -5.32 11.41 3.54
N SER A 107 -5.73 10.84 4.67
CA SER A 107 -5.44 11.42 5.99
C SER A 107 -4.08 10.96 6.48
N VAL A 108 -3.29 11.91 7.00
CA VAL A 108 -1.99 11.66 7.60
C VAL A 108 -2.08 11.96 9.08
N SER A 109 -1.83 10.96 9.92
CA SER A 109 -1.74 11.13 11.37
C SER A 109 -0.35 11.60 11.79
N LEU A 110 -0.32 12.69 12.55
CA LEU A 110 0.85 13.32 13.12
C LEU A 110 0.76 13.30 14.65
N LYS A 111 1.90 13.51 15.30
CA LYS A 111 1.93 13.79 16.74
C LYS A 111 1.23 15.12 17.04
N ASN A 112 0.84 15.29 18.29
CA ASN A 112 0.23 16.54 18.72
C ASN A 112 1.21 17.70 18.62
N PRO A 113 0.79 18.82 18.01
CA PRO A 113 1.56 20.06 18.04
C PRO A 113 1.59 20.67 19.44
N ALA A 114 2.50 21.62 19.67
CA ALA A 114 2.53 22.37 20.91
C ALA A 114 1.20 23.10 21.13
N ARG A 115 0.77 23.25 22.38
CA ARG A 115 -0.50 23.93 22.70
C ARG A 115 -0.53 25.39 22.24
N SER A 116 0.63 26.04 22.19
CA SER A 116 0.82 27.41 21.70
C SER A 116 1.02 27.49 20.18
N ALA A 117 1.14 26.35 19.49
CA ALA A 117 1.37 26.33 18.06
C ALA A 117 0.13 26.79 17.30
N LYS A 118 0.34 27.66 16.31
CA LYS A 118 -0.71 28.22 15.46
C LYS A 118 -0.78 27.55 14.09
N TYR A 119 0.34 26.99 13.63
CA TYR A 119 0.40 26.34 12.33
C TYR A 119 1.50 25.28 12.32
N ILE A 120 1.34 24.29 11.44
CA ILE A 120 2.41 23.39 11.05
C ILE A 120 3.29 24.16 10.07
N GLN A 121 4.46 24.58 10.52
CA GLN A 121 5.39 25.39 9.74
C GLN A 121 5.82 24.67 8.45
N THR A 122 6.11 23.37 8.53
CA THR A 122 6.51 22.59 7.35
C THR A 122 6.09 21.15 7.49
N LEU A 123 5.46 20.62 6.44
CA LEU A 123 5.10 19.21 6.26
C LEU A 123 5.64 18.71 4.92
N LYS A 124 6.56 17.75 4.95
CA LYS A 124 7.20 17.15 3.77
C LYS A 124 7.08 15.64 3.80
N GLY A 125 6.81 15.06 2.65
CA GLY A 125 6.72 13.62 2.51
C GLY A 125 6.73 13.14 1.07
N THR A 126 6.46 11.84 0.92
CA THR A 126 6.30 11.17 -0.37
C THR A 126 4.99 10.39 -0.36
N ILE A 127 4.15 10.66 -1.36
CA ILE A 127 2.92 9.91 -1.62
C ILE A 127 3.23 8.86 -2.67
N PHE A 128 2.83 7.62 -2.43
CA PHE A 128 3.01 6.51 -3.37
C PHE A 128 1.71 6.28 -4.11
N LEU A 129 1.61 6.82 -5.33
CA LEU A 129 0.47 6.58 -6.21
C LEU A 129 0.55 5.18 -6.81
N PHE A 130 -0.58 4.48 -6.84
CA PHE A 130 -0.65 3.11 -7.33
C PHE A 130 -1.40 3.05 -8.66
N SER A 131 -0.74 2.54 -9.69
CA SER A 131 -1.28 2.43 -11.06
C SER A 131 -0.98 1.03 -11.63
N PRO A 132 -1.61 -0.03 -11.11
CA PRO A 132 -1.35 -1.39 -11.56
C PRO A 132 -1.90 -1.64 -12.96
N THR A 133 -1.10 -2.25 -13.83
CA THR A 133 -1.53 -2.73 -15.14
C THR A 133 -0.94 -4.12 -15.41
N PRO A 134 -1.49 -4.89 -16.37
CA PRO A 134 -0.88 -6.16 -16.77
C PRO A 134 0.55 -5.98 -17.31
N GLU A 135 0.81 -4.88 -18.00
CA GLU A 135 2.11 -4.59 -18.65
C GLU A 135 3.20 -4.25 -17.65
N ASN A 136 2.87 -3.60 -16.53
CA ASN A 136 3.84 -3.25 -15.48
C ASN A 136 3.95 -4.31 -14.37
N GLY A 137 3.32 -5.48 -14.56
CA GLY A 137 3.28 -6.58 -13.60
C GLY A 137 2.45 -6.28 -12.34
N GLY A 138 1.83 -5.11 -12.25
CA GLY A 138 1.03 -4.70 -11.11
C GLY A 138 -0.35 -5.35 -11.07
N MET A 139 -0.77 -6.02 -12.14
CA MET A 139 -2.03 -6.75 -12.21
C MET A 139 -1.80 -8.16 -12.71
N VAL A 140 -2.11 -9.15 -11.85
CA VAL A 140 -1.98 -10.57 -12.19
C VAL A 140 -3.35 -11.22 -12.11
N ASP A 141 -3.82 -11.70 -13.26
CA ASP A 141 -5.02 -12.52 -13.35
C ASP A 141 -4.65 -13.98 -13.11
N ALA A 142 -5.19 -14.56 -12.04
CA ALA A 142 -4.92 -15.93 -11.64
C ALA A 142 -6.00 -16.91 -12.11
N GLY A 143 -6.91 -16.46 -12.99
CA GLY A 143 -7.91 -17.31 -13.63
C GLY A 143 -8.93 -17.90 -12.65
N THR A 144 -9.51 -19.03 -13.05
CA THR A 144 -10.56 -19.74 -12.31
C THR A 144 -9.98 -20.48 -11.10
N PHE A 145 -9.92 -19.81 -9.95
CA PHE A 145 -9.29 -20.33 -8.75
C PHE A 145 -10.11 -21.38 -7.99
N MET A 146 -11.44 -21.40 -8.19
CA MET A 146 -12.34 -22.30 -7.46
C MET A 146 -12.21 -23.77 -7.89
N GLU A 147 -11.72 -24.03 -9.11
CA GLU A 147 -11.53 -25.38 -9.66
C GLU A 147 -10.30 -26.09 -9.07
N THR A 148 -9.34 -25.32 -8.53
CA THR A 148 -8.06 -25.86 -8.03
C THR A 148 -7.79 -25.41 -6.60
N PRO A 149 -8.62 -25.83 -5.61
CA PRO A 149 -8.40 -25.50 -4.22
C PRO A 149 -7.06 -26.07 -3.72
N GLY A 150 -6.38 -25.32 -2.86
CA GLY A 150 -5.08 -25.69 -2.27
C GLY A 150 -3.87 -25.53 -3.18
N LYS A 151 -4.05 -25.34 -4.49
CA LYS A 151 -2.96 -25.05 -5.43
C LYS A 151 -2.60 -23.57 -5.39
N SER A 152 -1.33 -23.27 -5.63
CA SER A 152 -0.86 -21.90 -5.79
C SER A 152 -1.41 -21.33 -7.10
N LEU A 153 -2.03 -20.17 -7.00
CA LEU A 153 -2.66 -19.44 -8.08
C LEU A 153 -1.62 -18.52 -8.75
N GLY A 154 -1.70 -18.36 -10.07
CA GLY A 154 -0.84 -17.42 -10.82
C GLY A 154 0.66 -17.69 -10.67
N GLU A 155 1.07 -18.96 -10.59
CA GLU A 155 2.41 -19.37 -10.16
C GLU A 155 3.55 -18.63 -10.88
N ASP A 156 3.50 -18.45 -12.19
CA ASP A 156 4.62 -17.85 -12.91
C ASP A 156 4.81 -16.37 -12.50
N LYS A 157 3.76 -15.55 -12.62
CA LYS A 157 3.83 -14.11 -12.36
C LYS A 157 3.87 -13.75 -10.88
N LEU A 158 3.23 -14.53 -10.00
CA LEU A 158 3.26 -14.25 -8.56
C LEU A 158 4.57 -14.71 -7.92
N LYS A 159 5.14 -15.86 -8.34
CA LYS A 159 6.42 -16.36 -7.79
C LYS A 159 7.59 -15.44 -8.16
N GLU A 160 7.58 -14.82 -9.34
CA GLU A 160 8.56 -13.79 -9.74
C GLU A 160 8.67 -12.65 -8.70
N HIS A 161 7.58 -12.36 -7.99
CA HIS A 161 7.52 -11.34 -6.96
C HIS A 161 7.60 -11.89 -5.52
N GLY A 162 7.82 -13.20 -5.37
CA GLY A 162 7.88 -13.90 -4.08
C GLY A 162 6.51 -14.00 -3.38
N VAL A 163 5.41 -13.89 -4.14
CA VAL A 163 4.04 -13.94 -3.64
C VAL A 163 3.43 -15.30 -3.95
N THR A 164 2.76 -15.90 -2.98
CA THR A 164 1.97 -17.12 -3.18
C THR A 164 0.55 -16.90 -2.69
N VAL A 165 -0.42 -17.10 -3.58
CA VAL A 165 -1.85 -17.03 -3.25
C VAL A 165 -2.49 -18.40 -3.45
N GLN A 166 -3.26 -18.88 -2.49
CA GLN A 166 -3.95 -20.18 -2.56
C GLN A 166 -5.40 -20.03 -2.14
N TYR A 167 -6.32 -20.59 -2.90
CA TYR A 167 -7.71 -20.72 -2.47
C TYR A 167 -7.85 -21.86 -1.46
N ILE A 168 -8.48 -21.59 -0.32
CA ILE A 168 -8.63 -22.58 0.77
C ILE A 168 -10.11 -22.87 1.01
N THR A 169 -10.48 -24.15 0.88
CA THR A 169 -11.77 -24.66 1.37
C THR A 169 -11.71 -24.93 2.88
N PRO A 170 -12.85 -25.01 3.59
CA PRO A 170 -12.88 -25.34 5.01
C PRO A 170 -12.06 -26.59 5.38
N GLU A 171 -12.13 -27.63 4.55
CA GLU A 171 -11.37 -28.88 4.73
C GLU A 171 -9.85 -28.66 4.67
N ILE A 172 -9.37 -27.90 3.68
CA ILE A 172 -7.95 -27.58 3.54
C ILE A 172 -7.49 -26.65 4.67
N LEU A 173 -8.37 -25.77 5.16
CA LEU A 173 -8.09 -24.91 6.31
C LEU A 173 -7.83 -25.75 7.56
N GLU A 174 -8.67 -26.76 7.84
CA GLU A 174 -8.49 -27.63 8.99
C GLU A 174 -7.21 -28.48 8.88
N GLN A 175 -6.91 -29.00 7.70
CA GLN A 175 -5.65 -29.71 7.45
C GLN A 175 -4.43 -28.82 7.69
N LYS A 176 -4.45 -27.57 7.19
CA LYS A 176 -3.38 -26.60 7.43
C LYS A 176 -3.30 -26.18 8.89
N LYS A 177 -4.43 -25.92 9.56
CA LYS A 177 -4.48 -25.66 11.00
C LYS A 177 -3.86 -26.81 11.79
N ALA A 178 -4.15 -28.05 11.44
CA ALA A 178 -3.57 -29.23 12.08
C ALA A 178 -2.05 -29.33 11.82
N GLN A 179 -1.58 -29.04 10.59
CA GLN A 179 -0.16 -29.02 10.27
C GLN A 179 0.59 -27.90 10.99
N GLU A 180 0.05 -26.69 10.98
CA GLU A 180 0.63 -25.53 11.69
C GLU A 180 0.58 -25.74 13.20
N LYS A 181 -0.49 -26.32 13.76
CA LYS A 181 -0.54 -26.72 15.17
C LYS A 181 0.52 -27.76 15.52
N LYS A 182 0.78 -28.74 14.65
CA LYS A 182 1.86 -29.72 14.85
C LYS A 182 3.25 -29.07 14.78
N LYS A 183 3.48 -28.17 13.83
CA LYS A 183 4.76 -27.42 13.73
C LYS A 183 4.95 -26.48 14.91
N ALA A 184 3.92 -25.73 15.27
CA ALA A 184 3.92 -24.82 16.42
C ALA A 184 4.16 -25.60 17.70
N ARG A 185 3.49 -26.74 17.92
CA ARG A 185 3.80 -27.64 19.05
C ARG A 185 5.24 -28.12 19.02
N ALA A 186 5.76 -28.59 17.89
CA ALA A 186 7.15 -29.06 17.79
C ALA A 186 8.20 -27.93 17.96
N GLN A 187 7.85 -26.68 17.64
CA GLN A 187 8.69 -25.50 17.90
C GLN A 187 8.56 -25.05 19.36
N MET A 188 7.35 -25.06 19.90
CA MET A 188 7.05 -24.73 21.28
C MET A 188 7.61 -25.78 22.24
N ASP A 189 7.65 -27.07 21.93
CA ASP A 189 8.29 -28.07 22.77
C ASP A 189 9.80 -27.78 22.92
N LYS A 190 10.43 -27.20 21.89
CA LYS A 190 11.82 -26.72 21.94
C LYS A 190 11.98 -25.39 22.68
N GLU A 191 10.92 -24.58 22.78
CA GLU A 191 10.93 -23.27 23.45
C GLU A 191 10.35 -23.32 24.88
N MET A 192 9.50 -24.29 25.20
CA MET A 192 8.92 -24.56 26.53
C MET A 192 9.98 -24.97 27.53
N GLU A 193 11.04 -25.63 27.05
CA GLU A 193 12.26 -25.90 27.82
C GLU A 193 12.93 -24.59 28.30
N LYS A 194 12.63 -23.43 27.68
CA LYS A 194 13.15 -22.10 28.04
C LYS A 194 12.12 -21.16 28.67
N LEU A 195 10.84 -21.25 28.30
CA LEU A 195 9.78 -20.29 28.67
C LEU A 195 8.78 -20.80 29.70
N GLY A 196 8.86 -22.07 30.11
CA GLY A 196 7.99 -22.67 31.12
C GLY A 196 6.63 -23.13 30.58
N GLU A 197 6.08 -24.20 31.18
CA GLU A 197 4.86 -24.90 30.70
C GLU A 197 3.61 -24.00 30.68
N GLU A 198 3.46 -23.11 31.66
CA GLU A 198 2.31 -22.20 31.76
C GLU A 198 2.27 -21.17 30.62
N MET A 199 3.43 -20.64 30.22
CA MET A 199 3.52 -19.67 29.13
C MET A 199 3.32 -20.34 27.76
N GLY A 200 3.79 -21.57 27.60
CA GLY A 200 3.54 -22.37 26.39
C GLY A 200 2.05 -22.73 26.22
N GLN A 201 1.37 -23.12 27.31
CA GLN A 201 -0.07 -23.37 27.27
C GLN A 201 -0.88 -22.10 26.98
N ALA A 202 -0.50 -20.95 27.55
CA ALA A 202 -1.14 -19.66 27.27
C ALA A 202 -0.98 -19.25 25.78
N MET A 203 0.20 -19.43 25.18
CA MET A 203 0.41 -19.21 23.75
C MET A 203 -0.43 -20.14 22.88
N LEU A 204 -0.58 -21.41 23.28
CA LEU A 204 -1.38 -22.39 22.53
C LEU A 204 -2.87 -22.04 22.57
N GLN A 205 -3.38 -21.61 23.73
CA GLN A 205 -4.74 -21.11 23.87
C GLN A 205 -4.96 -19.81 23.10
N MET A 206 -3.97 -18.92 23.04
CA MET A 206 -4.04 -17.71 22.22
C MET A 206 -4.10 -18.04 20.72
N PHE A 207 -3.30 -19.02 20.26
CA PHE A 207 -3.35 -19.52 18.88
C PHE A 207 -4.71 -20.18 18.55
N GLU A 208 -5.22 -21.01 19.45
CA GLU A 208 -6.53 -21.65 19.31
C GLU A 208 -7.67 -20.60 19.33
N GLY A 209 -7.58 -19.58 20.18
CA GLY A 209 -8.52 -18.46 20.21
C GLY A 209 -8.49 -17.64 18.92
N MET A 210 -7.31 -17.36 18.38
CA MET A 210 -7.12 -16.63 17.13
C MET A 210 -7.70 -17.40 15.92
N PHE A 211 -7.49 -18.72 15.85
CA PHE A 211 -7.93 -19.54 14.71
C PHE A 211 -9.32 -20.16 14.85
N GLY A 212 -9.82 -20.33 16.07
CA GLY A 212 -11.05 -21.08 16.39
C GLY A 212 -12.28 -20.20 16.64
N GLY A 213 -12.13 -19.02 17.24
CA GLY A 213 -13.28 -18.19 17.65
C GLY A 213 -13.69 -17.10 16.66
N MET A 214 -12.80 -16.69 15.75
CA MET A 214 -12.97 -15.46 14.97
C MET A 214 -13.22 -15.69 13.47
N MET A 215 -13.11 -16.94 13.01
CA MET A 215 -13.37 -17.33 11.62
C MET A 215 -14.77 -17.91 11.52
N GLY A 216 -15.77 -17.02 11.52
CA GLY A 216 -17.16 -17.39 11.30
C GLY A 216 -17.32 -18.25 10.05
N ASP A 217 -18.22 -19.23 10.13
CA ASP A 217 -18.57 -20.13 9.03
C ASP A 217 -19.50 -19.40 8.05
N ASP A 218 -19.01 -18.31 7.48
CA ASP A 218 -19.73 -17.54 6.47
C ASP A 218 -19.75 -18.35 5.18
N LYS A 219 -20.90 -18.99 4.94
CA LYS A 219 -21.17 -19.81 3.75
C LYS A 219 -20.95 -19.08 2.42
N ASN A 220 -20.99 -17.75 2.43
CA ASN A 220 -20.76 -16.89 1.27
C ASN A 220 -19.40 -16.18 1.34
N SER A 221 -18.39 -16.79 1.95
CA SER A 221 -17.04 -16.24 2.04
C SER A 221 -16.01 -17.06 1.26
N ILE A 222 -15.03 -16.35 0.72
CA ILE A 222 -13.86 -16.92 0.06
C ILE A 222 -12.66 -16.68 0.96
N ARG A 223 -11.92 -17.76 1.23
CA ARG A 223 -10.70 -17.73 2.04
C ARG A 223 -9.49 -17.95 1.16
N LEU A 224 -8.49 -17.09 1.29
CA LEU A 224 -7.24 -17.12 0.54
C LEU A 224 -6.06 -17.15 1.51
N TRP A 225 -5.12 -18.07 1.30
CA TRP A 225 -3.80 -17.98 1.92
C TRP A 225 -2.93 -17.08 1.05
N VAL A 226 -2.38 -16.02 1.62
CA VAL A 226 -1.54 -15.05 0.91
C VAL A 226 -0.22 -14.94 1.65
N LYS A 227 0.81 -15.55 1.09
CA LYS A 227 2.18 -15.42 1.57
C LYS A 227 2.89 -14.36 0.75
N ASP A 228 3.24 -13.26 1.40
CA ASP A 228 3.84 -12.09 0.78
C ASP A 228 4.82 -11.43 1.76
N PRO A 229 6.08 -11.91 1.83
CA PRO A 229 7.06 -11.42 2.78
C PRO A 229 7.43 -9.95 2.54
N ASN A 230 7.25 -9.46 1.32
CA ASN A 230 7.62 -8.12 0.90
C ASN A 230 6.44 -7.13 0.95
N LYS A 231 5.26 -7.57 1.41
CA LYS A 231 4.03 -6.76 1.48
C LYS A 231 3.70 -6.07 0.14
N ARG A 232 3.92 -6.76 -0.98
CA ARG A 232 3.63 -6.28 -2.34
C ARG A 232 2.16 -6.39 -2.73
N VAL A 233 1.38 -7.30 -2.15
CA VAL A 233 -0.06 -7.44 -2.43
C VAL A 233 -0.80 -6.24 -1.86
N VAL A 234 -1.33 -5.41 -2.75
CA VAL A 234 -2.10 -4.21 -2.39
C VAL A 234 -3.57 -4.55 -2.17
N ASP A 235 -4.16 -5.31 -3.10
CA ASP A 235 -5.54 -5.75 -3.00
C ASP A 235 -5.75 -7.06 -3.77
N ILE A 236 -6.85 -7.74 -3.46
CA ILE A 236 -7.32 -8.92 -4.16
C ILE A 236 -8.76 -8.67 -4.61
N GLN A 237 -8.95 -8.72 -5.93
CA GLN A 237 -10.23 -8.49 -6.58
C GLN A 237 -10.78 -9.79 -7.14
N PHE A 238 -12.10 -9.92 -7.06
CA PHE A 238 -12.84 -11.01 -7.67
C PHE A 238 -13.55 -10.44 -8.89
N VAL A 239 -13.35 -11.06 -10.03
CA VAL A 239 -13.76 -10.53 -11.33
C VAL A 239 -14.70 -11.52 -11.99
N ASP A 240 -15.82 -11.05 -12.52
CA ASP A 240 -16.77 -11.90 -13.23
C ASP A 240 -16.27 -12.29 -14.64
N ALA A 241 -17.08 -13.07 -15.36
CA ALA A 241 -16.78 -13.47 -16.73
C ALA A 241 -16.69 -12.29 -17.72
N ARG A 242 -17.30 -11.14 -17.39
CA ARG A 242 -17.27 -9.91 -18.20
C ARG A 242 -16.06 -9.03 -17.88
N GLY A 243 -15.31 -9.33 -16.83
CA GLY A 243 -14.18 -8.52 -16.41
C GLY A 243 -14.53 -7.46 -15.35
N GLU A 244 -15.75 -7.47 -14.83
CA GLU A 244 -16.23 -6.54 -13.81
C GLU A 244 -15.87 -7.01 -12.41
N VAL A 245 -15.46 -6.09 -11.54
CA VAL A 245 -15.10 -6.40 -10.15
C VAL A 245 -16.37 -6.63 -9.33
N LEU A 246 -16.43 -7.78 -8.66
CA LEU A 246 -17.52 -8.15 -7.78
C LEU A 246 -17.46 -7.37 -6.46
N ASN A 247 -18.62 -6.93 -5.99
CA ASN A 247 -18.75 -6.25 -4.70
C ASN A 247 -18.66 -7.26 -3.54
N SER A 248 -17.68 -7.06 -2.66
CA SER A 248 -17.57 -7.80 -1.40
C SER A 248 -18.39 -7.11 -0.30
N SER A 249 -19.07 -7.89 0.55
CA SER A 249 -19.79 -7.36 1.73
C SER A 249 -18.87 -7.16 2.93
N SER A 250 -17.80 -7.95 3.04
CA SER A 250 -16.83 -7.85 4.13
C SER A 250 -15.44 -8.28 3.65
N ARG A 251 -14.41 -7.72 4.29
CA ARG A 251 -13.01 -8.14 4.11
C ARG A 251 -12.35 -8.22 5.47
N SER A 252 -11.61 -9.29 5.71
CA SER A 252 -10.81 -9.45 6.92
C SER A 252 -9.47 -10.11 6.60
N ASN A 253 -8.48 -9.79 7.41
CA ASN A 253 -7.11 -10.26 7.30
C ASN A 253 -6.64 -10.79 8.66
N MET A 254 -6.01 -11.96 8.66
CA MET A 254 -5.43 -12.57 9.85
C MET A 254 -4.11 -13.25 9.48
N GLY A 255 -2.98 -12.58 9.76
CA GLY A 255 -1.67 -13.05 9.29
C GLY A 255 -1.63 -13.17 7.78
N GLU A 256 -1.39 -14.38 7.27
CA GLU A 256 -1.39 -14.71 5.84
C GLU A 256 -2.80 -15.04 5.30
N LEU A 257 -3.78 -15.29 6.18
CA LEU A 257 -5.14 -15.60 5.77
C LEU A 257 -5.90 -14.32 5.43
N ARG A 258 -6.62 -14.35 4.32
CA ARG A 258 -7.54 -13.30 3.87
C ARG A 258 -8.91 -13.94 3.69
N GLN A 259 -9.95 -13.31 4.23
CA GLN A 259 -11.33 -13.72 4.02
C GLN A 259 -12.11 -12.57 3.38
N VAL A 260 -12.86 -12.90 2.34
CA VAL A 260 -13.71 -11.94 1.64
C VAL A 260 -15.12 -12.50 1.61
N GLY A 261 -16.04 -11.81 2.29
CA GLY A 261 -17.45 -12.15 2.34
C GLY A 261 -18.22 -11.52 1.17
N PHE A 262 -19.26 -12.22 0.73
CA PHE A 262 -20.19 -11.78 -0.29
C PHE A 262 -21.63 -11.93 0.20
N LYS A 263 -22.56 -11.16 -0.41
CA LYS A 263 -24.00 -11.36 -0.17
C LYS A 263 -24.46 -12.74 -0.63
N GLN A 264 -23.92 -13.19 -1.76
CA GLN A 264 -24.10 -14.52 -2.33
C GLN A 264 -22.74 -15.01 -2.80
N LEU A 265 -22.48 -16.31 -2.64
CA LEU A 265 -21.22 -16.91 -3.11
C LEU A 265 -21.02 -16.61 -4.61
N PRO A 266 -19.83 -16.11 -5.01
CA PRO A 266 -19.53 -15.86 -6.41
C PRO A 266 -19.63 -17.15 -7.25
N PRO A 267 -20.04 -17.06 -8.52
CA PRO A 267 -20.14 -18.23 -9.39
C PRO A 267 -18.75 -18.86 -9.64
N PRO A 268 -18.68 -20.15 -10.01
CA PRO A 268 -17.41 -20.82 -10.29
C PRO A 268 -16.59 -20.17 -11.40
N THR A 269 -17.22 -19.44 -12.33
CA THR A 269 -16.56 -18.69 -13.39
C THR A 269 -15.84 -17.42 -12.92
N THR A 270 -15.90 -17.11 -11.62
CA THR A 270 -15.22 -15.96 -11.03
C THR A 270 -13.71 -16.14 -11.13
N ARG A 271 -13.03 -15.10 -11.59
CA ARG A 271 -11.57 -15.05 -11.69
C ARG A 271 -10.99 -14.25 -10.55
N LEU A 272 -9.79 -14.63 -10.13
CA LEU A 272 -9.05 -13.90 -9.11
C LEU A 272 -8.07 -12.93 -9.79
N ARG A 273 -8.09 -11.66 -9.39
CA ARG A 273 -7.10 -10.67 -9.81
C ARG A 273 -6.34 -10.18 -8.58
N VAL A 274 -5.02 -10.34 -8.61
CA VAL A 274 -4.13 -9.87 -7.56
C VAL A 274 -3.49 -8.57 -8.02
N LEU A 275 -3.57 -7.53 -7.20
CA LEU A 275 -2.91 -6.25 -7.45
C LEU A 275 -1.60 -6.19 -6.68
N LEU A 276 -0.50 -6.03 -7.41
CA LEU A 276 0.85 -6.03 -6.88
C LEU A 276 1.49 -4.65 -7.00
N ALA A 277 2.15 -4.23 -5.94
CA ALA A 277 3.02 -3.08 -5.94
C ALA A 277 4.42 -3.45 -6.43
N THR A 278 4.55 -3.55 -7.75
CA THR A 278 5.84 -3.59 -8.43
C THR A 278 6.44 -2.19 -8.48
N ASP A 279 7.75 -2.10 -8.75
CA ASP A 279 8.46 -0.83 -8.81
C ASP A 279 7.93 0.07 -9.96
N GLN A 280 7.32 -0.54 -10.98
CA GLN A 280 6.69 0.17 -12.10
C GLN A 280 5.22 0.52 -11.84
N ALA A 281 4.53 -0.19 -10.94
CA ALA A 281 3.14 0.09 -10.58
C ALA A 281 3.01 1.17 -9.49
N VAL A 282 4.12 1.54 -8.85
CA VAL A 282 4.14 2.54 -7.77
C VAL A 282 4.94 3.77 -8.20
N HIS A 283 4.30 4.94 -8.12
CA HIS A 283 4.89 6.21 -8.52
C HIS A 283 5.02 7.14 -7.31
N PRO A 284 6.26 7.44 -6.86
CA PRO A 284 6.48 8.35 -5.75
C PRO A 284 6.28 9.81 -6.18
N VAL A 285 5.47 10.55 -5.44
CA VAL A 285 5.22 11.99 -5.58
C VAL A 285 5.67 12.69 -4.31
N LYS A 286 6.76 13.46 -4.40
CA LYS A 286 7.24 14.27 -3.28
C LYS A 286 6.35 15.50 -3.11
N PHE A 287 6.11 15.89 -1.86
CA PHE A 287 5.37 17.09 -1.54
C PHE A 287 6.02 17.88 -0.39
N SER A 288 5.75 19.18 -0.38
CA SER A 288 6.10 20.10 0.70
C SER A 288 4.95 21.08 0.85
N LEU A 289 4.35 21.11 2.02
CA LEU A 289 3.31 22.04 2.43
C LEU A 289 3.87 22.89 3.57
N ASN A 290 3.58 24.17 3.56
CA ASN A 290 4.05 25.10 4.59
C ASN A 290 2.86 25.84 5.18
N GLU A 291 3.02 26.31 6.41
CA GLU A 291 2.05 27.19 7.09
C GLU A 291 0.63 26.62 7.12
N ILE A 292 0.51 25.33 7.45
CA ILE A 292 -0.81 24.68 7.55
C ILE A 292 -1.46 25.15 8.86
N PRO A 293 -2.59 25.87 8.82
CA PRO A 293 -3.21 26.41 10.03
C PRO A 293 -3.71 25.28 10.93
N LEU A 294 -3.47 25.42 12.24
CA LEU A 294 -4.04 24.57 13.27
C LEU A 294 -5.35 25.21 13.78
N PRO A 295 -6.38 24.41 14.08
CA PRO A 295 -7.65 24.91 14.60
C PRO A 295 -7.55 25.42 16.05
#